data_AF-A0A653DW23-F1
#
_entry.id   AF-A0A653DW23-F1
#
_cell.length_a   1.000
_cell.length_b   1.000
_cell.length_c   1.000
_cell.angle_alpha   90.00
_cell.angle_beta   90.00
_cell.angle_gamma   90.00
#
_symmetry.space_group_name_H-M   'P 1'
#
loop_
_entity.id
_entity.type
_entity.pdbx_description
1 polymer ?
#
loop_
_entity_poly.entity_id
_entity_poly.type
_entity_poly.pdbx_seq_one_letter_code
_entity_poly.pdbx_strand_id
1 'polypeptide(L)'
;MARTDDTTFGYAYQLPSGGWLAKVRSGLSQFSDIFSEFDKYIAPAYHHDRCERSVQMRLYTMHKREFVMVFVAFFACFGLGIFVGIAGPPITKTTVVDRALLFPKINGSNAYRRDIATGPFTMRTPTMTTYSQQLWVIAKLATENTDGEIIDKQFQVSISISGLTEDHKPVAILDSKSNRTRHLKCEKQACDEIIVLHLGFLDYTHYIITVHFYGLEAFHSRYNIKDLKFYFKTYNPGFTEIEIWFRFIFLIMTFFVMCWFQHALRKYLLYDWSIEQKWMSILLPLLMAYNSK
;
A
#
# COMPACT_ATOMS: atom_id res chain seq x y z
N MET A 1 48.43 68.90 14.94
CA MET A 1 47.75 69.46 13.74
C MET A 1 47.35 68.28 12.88
N ALA A 2 46.10 67.98 12.56
CA ALA A 2 44.82 68.70 12.50
C ALA A 2 43.70 67.74 12.97
N ARG A 3 42.82 68.15 13.88
CA ARG A 3 41.47 68.75 13.70
C ARG A 3 40.38 67.71 13.37
N THR A 4 39.39 67.72 14.27
CA THR A 4 38.10 67.03 14.38
C THR A 4 37.22 67.11 13.13
N ASP A 5 36.27 66.17 13.00
CA ASP A 5 34.84 66.51 12.82
C ASP A 5 33.92 65.30 13.13
N ASP A 6 32.94 65.56 14.01
CA ASP A 6 31.77 64.74 14.30
C ASP A 6 30.77 64.81 13.14
N THR A 7 30.07 63.70 12.81
CA THR A 7 28.64 63.70 12.42
C THR A 7 28.02 62.29 12.45
N THR A 8 27.29 62.03 13.54
CA THR A 8 25.92 61.48 13.61
C THR A 8 25.47 60.13 12.99
N PHE A 9 24.80 59.36 13.87
CA PHE A 9 23.72 58.36 13.70
C PHE A 9 24.04 56.91 13.31
N GLY A 10 23.74 56.01 14.26
CA GLY A 10 23.31 54.63 13.98
C GLY A 10 23.79 53.62 15.02
N TYR A 11 23.01 53.36 16.07
CA TYR A 11 23.16 52.15 16.87
C TYR A 11 22.86 50.94 15.96
N ALA A 12 23.88 50.35 15.36
CA ALA A 12 23.76 49.09 14.65
C ALA A 12 23.81 47.96 15.69
N TYR A 13 22.63 47.53 16.16
CA TYR A 13 22.48 46.21 16.75
C TYR A 13 22.80 45.18 15.68
N GLN A 14 24.01 44.63 15.67
CA GLN A 14 24.29 43.38 14.97
C GLN A 14 23.59 42.25 15.73
N LEU A 15 22.32 42.00 15.38
CA LEU A 15 21.71 40.71 15.67
C LEU A 15 22.55 39.64 14.97
N PRO A 16 23.05 38.62 15.68
CA PRO A 16 23.65 37.50 14.98
C PRO A 16 22.52 36.86 14.18
N SER A 17 22.65 36.81 12.85
CA SER A 17 21.82 35.99 11.98
C SER A 17 22.13 34.52 12.26
N GLY A 18 21.78 34.06 13.45
CA GLY A 18 21.77 32.66 13.84
C GLY A 18 20.56 32.02 13.20
N GLY A 19 20.68 31.70 11.90
CA GLY A 19 19.71 30.93 11.16
C GLY A 19 19.39 29.60 11.87
N TRP A 20 18.39 28.89 11.37
CA TRP A 20 17.90 27.61 11.88
C TRP A 20 19.00 26.64 12.38
N LEU A 21 20.19 26.66 11.77
CA LEU A 21 21.42 25.97 12.21
C LEU A 21 21.86 26.27 13.66
N ALA A 22 21.74 27.50 14.17
CA ALA A 22 22.10 27.84 15.53
C ALA A 22 21.09 27.30 16.55
N LYS A 23 19.79 27.30 16.20
CA LYS A 23 18.75 26.65 17.01
C LYS A 23 18.88 25.12 17.00
N VAL A 24 19.22 24.53 15.85
CA VAL A 24 19.52 23.10 15.73
C VAL A 24 20.78 22.73 16.52
N ARG A 25 21.83 23.56 16.47
CA ARG A 25 23.06 23.34 17.26
C ARG A 25 22.82 23.46 18.76
N SER A 26 22.00 24.43 19.19
CA SER A 26 21.58 24.58 20.59
C SER A 26 20.70 23.42 21.06
N GLY A 27 19.78 22.95 20.22
CA GLY A 27 19.00 21.73 20.49
C GLY A 27 19.89 20.49 20.56
N LEU A 28 20.83 20.31 19.62
CA LEU A 28 21.79 19.20 19.61
C LEU A 28 22.73 19.26 20.81
N SER A 29 23.14 20.44 21.29
CA SER A 29 23.93 20.54 22.52
C SER A 29 23.10 20.18 23.75
N GLN A 30 21.82 20.56 23.81
CA GLN A 30 20.94 20.13 24.91
C GLN A 30 20.67 18.62 24.87
N PHE A 31 20.49 18.03 23.69
CA PHE A 31 20.42 16.57 23.54
C PHE A 31 21.74 15.90 23.92
N SER A 32 22.89 16.46 23.51
CA SER A 32 24.22 15.99 23.90
C SER A 32 24.42 16.02 25.41
N ASP A 33 23.97 17.06 26.09
CA ASP A 33 24.09 17.17 27.56
C ASP A 33 23.20 16.16 28.27
N ILE A 34 21.96 15.93 27.78
CA ILE A 34 21.09 14.87 28.27
C ILE A 34 21.72 13.49 28.01
N PHE A 35 22.28 13.25 26.83
CA PHE A 35 22.96 12.00 26.50
C PHE A 35 24.28 11.81 27.25
N SER A 36 24.99 12.89 27.60
CA SER A 36 26.21 12.89 28.43
C SER A 36 25.87 12.59 29.89
N GLU A 37 24.75 13.10 30.40
CA GLU A 37 24.25 12.75 31.72
C GLU A 37 23.76 11.29 31.75
N PHE A 38 23.13 10.83 30.67
CA PHE A 38 22.86 9.41 30.45
C PHE A 38 24.14 8.58 30.29
N ASP A 39 25.20 9.13 29.69
CA ASP A 39 26.50 8.46 29.55
C ASP A 39 27.13 8.23 30.93
N LYS A 40 26.90 9.11 31.92
CA LYS A 40 27.27 8.82 33.31
C LYS A 40 26.53 7.60 33.91
N TYR A 41 25.38 7.22 33.37
CA TYR A 41 24.60 6.03 33.75
C TYR A 41 24.81 4.83 32.79
N ILE A 42 25.42 5.05 31.63
CA ILE A 42 25.67 4.07 30.55
C ILE A 42 27.16 3.66 30.48
N ALA A 43 28.10 4.58 30.70
CA ALA A 43 29.53 4.31 30.75
C ALA A 43 29.91 3.61 32.07
N PRO A 44 30.74 2.55 32.01
CA PRO A 44 30.98 1.66 33.14
C PRO A 44 32.06 2.24 34.05
N ALA A 45 31.68 3.11 34.99
CA ALA A 45 32.54 3.41 36.13
C ALA A 45 32.26 2.42 37.27
N TYR A 46 33.15 1.44 37.41
CA TYR A 46 33.46 0.78 38.68
C TYR A 46 32.40 -0.15 39.30
N HIS A 47 31.72 -0.97 38.49
CA HIS A 47 31.12 -2.22 38.96
C HIS A 47 31.18 -3.26 37.84
N HIS A 48 32.17 -4.15 37.92
CA HIS A 48 32.27 -5.31 37.03
C HIS A 48 31.16 -6.36 37.29
N ASP A 49 30.29 -6.17 38.29
CA ASP A 49 29.19 -7.09 38.62
C ASP A 49 27.94 -6.94 37.74
N ARG A 50 27.86 -5.94 36.86
CA ARG A 50 26.62 -5.66 36.10
C ARG A 50 26.30 -6.74 35.05
N CYS A 51 27.31 -7.40 34.50
CA CYS A 51 27.14 -8.50 33.55
C CYS A 51 26.55 -9.77 34.21
N GLU A 52 26.71 -9.92 35.53
CA GLU A 52 26.30 -11.14 36.25
C GLU A 52 24.90 -11.03 36.86
N ARG A 53 24.34 -9.81 36.96
CA ARG A 53 23.00 -9.58 37.52
C ARG A 53 21.88 -9.66 36.47
N SER A 54 22.19 -9.40 35.21
CA SER A 54 21.17 -9.48 34.16
C SER A 54 20.79 -10.94 33.89
N VAL A 55 19.49 -11.20 33.70
CA VAL A 55 19.00 -12.56 33.45
C VAL A 55 19.65 -13.11 32.18
N GLN A 56 20.50 -14.13 32.34
CA GLN A 56 21.17 -14.79 31.23
C GLN A 56 20.15 -15.31 30.23
N MET A 57 20.34 -14.95 28.96
CA MET A 57 19.51 -15.47 27.89
C MET A 57 19.78 -16.94 27.65
N ARG A 58 18.71 -17.67 27.30
CA ARG A 58 18.80 -19.09 26.92
C ARG A 58 19.76 -19.32 25.76
N LEU A 59 19.97 -18.33 24.89
CA LEU A 59 20.93 -18.42 23.79
C LEU A 59 22.37 -18.64 24.27
N TYR A 60 22.75 -18.09 25.42
CA TYR A 60 24.10 -18.21 25.99
C TYR A 60 24.35 -19.57 26.67
N THR A 61 23.28 -20.26 27.07
CA THR A 61 23.35 -21.55 27.76
C THR A 61 23.04 -22.75 26.85
N MET A 62 22.65 -22.50 25.60
CA MET A 62 22.34 -23.55 24.63
C MET A 62 23.58 -24.27 24.13
N HIS A 63 23.48 -25.60 24.04
CA HIS A 63 24.54 -26.42 23.45
C HIS A 63 24.59 -26.23 21.93
N LYS A 64 25.77 -26.43 21.31
CA LYS A 64 25.97 -26.29 19.84
C LYS A 64 24.92 -27.05 19.02
N ARG A 65 24.53 -28.25 19.48
CA ARG A 65 23.49 -29.07 18.82
C ARG A 65 22.11 -28.42 18.87
N GLU A 66 21.73 -27.84 20.00
CA GLU A 66 20.43 -27.18 20.17
C GLU A 66 20.35 -25.91 19.34
N PHE A 67 21.43 -25.13 19.30
CA PHE A 67 21.55 -23.96 18.45
C PHE A 67 21.35 -24.32 16.97
N VAL A 68 22.06 -25.33 16.46
CA VAL A 68 21.90 -25.80 15.07
C VAL A 68 20.47 -26.27 14.80
N MET A 69 19.83 -26.99 15.73
CA MET A 69 18.45 -27.44 15.56
C MET A 69 17.46 -26.27 15.41
N VAL A 70 17.65 -25.16 16.14
CA VAL A 70 16.80 -23.96 16.00
C VAL A 70 16.91 -23.36 14.59
N PHE A 71 18.12 -23.26 14.04
CA PHE A 71 18.31 -22.76 12.67
C PHE A 71 17.71 -23.70 11.62
N VAL A 72 17.90 -25.01 11.77
CA VAL A 72 17.28 -26.00 10.87
C VAL A 72 15.76 -25.90 10.93
N ALA A 73 15.17 -25.80 12.11
CA ALA A 73 13.73 -25.61 12.27
C ALA A 73 13.25 -24.29 11.65
N PHE A 74 14.00 -23.19 11.83
CA PHE A 74 13.69 -21.91 11.21
C PHE A 74 13.68 -21.99 9.68
N PHE A 75 14.73 -22.56 9.07
CA PHE A 75 14.80 -22.70 7.62
C PHE A 75 13.77 -23.69 7.08
N ALA A 76 13.41 -24.73 7.84
CA ALA A 76 12.33 -25.63 7.47
C ALA A 76 10.97 -24.89 7.44
N CYS A 77 10.63 -24.15 8.50
CA CYS A 77 9.40 -23.36 8.55
C CYS A 77 9.36 -22.26 7.48
N PHE A 78 10.49 -21.58 7.26
CA PHE A 78 10.62 -20.56 6.21
C PHE A 78 10.45 -21.15 4.81
N GLY A 79 11.09 -22.30 4.55
CA GLY A 79 10.95 -23.04 3.30
C GLY A 79 9.51 -23.50 3.04
N LEU A 80 8.82 -23.98 4.07
CA LEU A 80 7.38 -24.32 3.98
C LEU A 80 6.54 -23.08 3.64
N GLY A 81 6.83 -21.92 4.25
CA GLY A 81 6.16 -20.66 3.93
C GLY A 81 6.33 -20.25 2.46
N ILE A 82 7.56 -20.36 1.93
CA ILE A 82 7.84 -20.10 0.51
C ILE A 82 7.08 -21.08 -0.39
N PHE A 83 7.10 -22.37 -0.05
CA PHE A 83 6.42 -23.40 -0.84
C PHE A 83 4.91 -23.14 -0.94
N VAL A 84 4.27 -22.80 0.19
CA VAL A 84 2.85 -22.42 0.21
C VAL A 84 2.59 -21.17 -0.64
N GLY A 85 3.48 -20.18 -0.62
CA GLY A 85 3.36 -18.98 -1.45
C GLY A 85 3.45 -19.25 -2.95
N ILE A 86 4.30 -20.19 -3.38
CA ILE A 86 4.47 -20.56 -4.79
C ILE A 86 3.34 -21.47 -5.27
N ALA A 87 2.93 -22.45 -4.45
CA ALA A 87 1.86 -23.39 -4.78
C ALA A 87 0.45 -22.78 -4.62
N GLY A 88 0.35 -21.62 -3.97
CA GLY A 88 -0.90 -20.93 -3.71
C GLY A 88 -1.62 -20.42 -4.97
N PRO A 89 -2.92 -20.11 -4.85
CA PRO A 89 -3.66 -19.48 -5.92
C PRO A 89 -3.11 -18.08 -6.25
N PRO A 90 -3.30 -17.58 -7.48
CA PRO A 90 -2.79 -16.27 -7.88
C PRO A 90 -3.45 -15.17 -7.05
N ILE A 91 -2.68 -14.12 -6.73
CA ILE A 91 -3.11 -13.00 -5.87
C ILE A 91 -4.35 -12.30 -6.44
N THR A 92 -4.38 -12.09 -7.75
CA THR A 92 -5.46 -11.34 -8.42
C THR A 92 -6.19 -12.20 -9.42
N LYS A 93 -7.52 -12.06 -9.47
CA LYS A 93 -8.39 -12.63 -10.49
C LYS A 93 -8.82 -11.52 -11.45
N THR A 94 -8.69 -11.77 -12.74
CA THR A 94 -9.09 -10.82 -13.79
C THR A 94 -10.14 -11.44 -14.69
N THR A 95 -11.27 -10.75 -14.88
CA THR A 95 -12.28 -11.13 -15.89
C THR A 95 -12.38 -10.04 -16.94
N VAL A 96 -12.38 -10.45 -18.22
CA VAL A 96 -12.43 -9.54 -19.36
C VAL A 96 -13.86 -9.50 -19.89
N VAL A 97 -14.35 -8.29 -20.15
CA VAL A 97 -15.60 -8.05 -20.87
C VAL A 97 -15.28 -7.25 -22.12
N ASP A 98 -15.47 -7.89 -23.26
CA ASP A 98 -15.30 -7.29 -24.57
C ASP A 98 -16.57 -6.54 -25.00
N ARG A 99 -16.41 -5.41 -25.70
CA ARG A 99 -17.55 -4.63 -26.25
C ARG A 99 -18.51 -5.48 -27.08
N ALA A 100 -18.01 -6.46 -27.82
CA ALA A 100 -18.83 -7.31 -28.69
C ALA A 100 -19.96 -8.04 -27.94
N LEU A 101 -19.79 -8.26 -26.63
CA LEU A 101 -20.80 -8.88 -25.75
C LEU A 101 -21.79 -7.86 -25.17
N LEU A 102 -21.40 -6.60 -25.05
CA LEU A 102 -22.26 -5.52 -24.53
C LEU A 102 -23.24 -4.99 -25.60
N PHE A 103 -22.85 -5.08 -26.86
CA PHE A 103 -23.67 -4.66 -28.00
C PHE A 103 -23.63 -5.71 -29.10
N PRO A 104 -24.54 -6.69 -29.13
CA PRO A 104 -24.64 -7.63 -30.24
C PRO A 104 -24.84 -6.85 -31.54
N LYS A 105 -24.11 -7.23 -32.59
CA LYS A 105 -24.24 -6.63 -33.93
C LYS A 105 -25.66 -6.85 -34.46
N ILE A 106 -26.55 -5.89 -34.23
CA ILE A 106 -27.84 -5.87 -34.92
C ILE A 106 -27.58 -5.30 -36.32
N ASN A 107 -27.90 -6.09 -37.33
CA ASN A 107 -27.69 -5.76 -38.73
C ASN A 107 -28.47 -4.49 -39.10
N GLY A 108 -27.76 -3.39 -39.35
CA GLY A 108 -28.30 -2.18 -39.98
C GLY A 108 -28.45 -1.00 -39.03
N SER A 109 -27.39 -0.19 -38.90
CA SER A 109 -27.46 1.28 -39.04
C SER A 109 -26.10 1.90 -38.71
N ASN A 110 -25.70 2.89 -39.52
CA ASN A 110 -24.45 3.65 -39.42
C ASN A 110 -24.37 4.54 -38.14
N ALA A 111 -25.32 4.42 -37.21
CA ALA A 111 -25.29 5.07 -35.90
C ALA A 111 -24.25 4.43 -34.96
N TYR A 112 -23.88 3.16 -35.21
CA TYR A 112 -23.10 2.30 -34.31
C TYR A 112 -21.58 2.60 -34.25
N ARG A 113 -21.02 3.31 -35.24
CA ARG A 113 -19.57 3.62 -35.30
C ARG A 113 -19.16 4.79 -34.41
N ARG A 114 -20.08 5.70 -34.08
CA ARG A 114 -19.81 6.85 -33.18
C ARG A 114 -19.83 6.49 -31.69
N ASP A 115 -20.22 5.26 -31.35
CA ASP A 115 -20.53 4.83 -29.98
C ASP A 115 -19.30 4.34 -29.18
N ILE A 116 -18.20 3.94 -29.85
CA ILE A 116 -16.97 3.49 -29.16
C ILE A 116 -16.31 4.64 -28.39
N ALA A 117 -16.35 5.83 -28.98
CA ALA A 117 -15.64 6.99 -28.47
C ALA A 117 -16.33 7.62 -27.25
N THR A 118 -17.64 7.44 -27.09
CA THR A 118 -18.45 8.20 -26.12
C THR A 118 -19.18 7.30 -25.11
N GLY A 119 -19.60 6.08 -25.47
CA GLY A 119 -20.46 5.24 -24.63
C GLY A 119 -21.94 5.68 -24.67
N PRO A 120 -22.83 5.11 -23.84
CA PRO A 120 -22.59 4.43 -22.56
C PRO A 120 -22.11 2.99 -22.64
N PHE A 121 -21.16 2.62 -21.77
CA PHE A 121 -20.80 1.21 -21.53
C PHE A 121 -21.34 0.75 -20.18
N THR A 122 -22.52 0.12 -20.20
CA THR A 122 -23.14 -0.47 -19.00
C THR A 122 -22.71 -1.91 -18.86
N MET A 123 -22.01 -2.22 -17.76
CA MET A 123 -21.42 -3.53 -17.52
C MET A 123 -21.86 -4.07 -16.16
N ARG A 124 -22.06 -5.38 -16.06
CA ARG A 124 -22.27 -6.07 -14.79
C ARG A 124 -20.99 -6.76 -14.36
N THR A 125 -20.59 -6.57 -13.11
CA THR A 125 -19.43 -7.27 -12.55
C THR A 125 -19.73 -8.76 -12.33
N PRO A 126 -18.70 -9.62 -12.37
CA PRO A 126 -18.86 -11.00 -11.91
C PRO A 126 -19.26 -11.03 -10.43
N THR A 127 -19.66 -12.21 -9.94
CA THR A 127 -20.00 -12.42 -8.53
C THR A 127 -18.82 -12.04 -7.64
N MET A 128 -19.04 -11.05 -6.77
CA MET A 128 -18.08 -10.60 -5.78
C MET A 128 -18.47 -11.10 -4.40
N THR A 129 -17.45 -11.28 -3.57
CA THR A 129 -17.60 -11.64 -2.16
C THR A 129 -16.76 -10.68 -1.33
N THR A 130 -16.95 -10.68 -0.01
CA THR A 130 -16.11 -9.92 0.93
C THR A 130 -14.62 -10.28 0.79
N TYR A 131 -14.30 -11.52 0.40
CA TYR A 131 -12.93 -11.98 0.16
C TYR A 131 -12.28 -11.42 -1.11
N SER A 132 -13.07 -10.84 -2.03
CA SER A 132 -12.53 -10.15 -3.20
C SER A 132 -11.86 -8.81 -2.83
N GLN A 133 -12.11 -8.29 -1.62
CA GLN A 133 -11.60 -7.06 -0.98
C GLN A 133 -11.79 -5.76 -1.79
N GLN A 134 -11.16 -5.67 -2.96
CA GLN A 134 -11.06 -4.48 -3.80
C GLN A 134 -11.44 -4.80 -5.25
N LEU A 135 -11.97 -3.79 -5.95
CA LEU A 135 -12.28 -3.88 -7.38
C LEU A 135 -11.60 -2.75 -8.15
N TRP A 136 -10.83 -3.13 -9.15
CA TRP A 136 -10.33 -2.22 -10.18
C TRP A 136 -11.03 -2.51 -11.49
N VAL A 137 -11.54 -1.44 -12.11
CA VAL A 137 -12.03 -1.47 -13.49
C VAL A 137 -11.01 -0.76 -14.36
N ILE A 138 -10.42 -1.52 -15.27
CA ILE A 138 -9.37 -1.04 -16.15
C ILE A 138 -9.89 -1.11 -17.59
N ALA A 139 -9.81 -0.01 -18.32
CA ALA A 139 -10.13 0.04 -19.74
C ALA A 139 -8.84 -0.01 -20.56
N LYS A 140 -8.84 -0.80 -21.64
CA LYS A 140 -7.75 -0.86 -22.61
C LYS A 140 -8.31 -0.65 -24.00
N LEU A 141 -7.75 0.32 -24.71
CA LEU A 141 -8.13 0.65 -26.08
C LEU A 141 -7.08 0.09 -27.06
N ALA A 142 -7.56 -0.35 -28.22
CA ALA A 142 -6.71 -0.68 -29.35
C ALA A 142 -7.13 0.15 -30.56
N THR A 143 -6.16 0.69 -31.28
CA THR A 143 -6.34 1.53 -32.48
C THR A 143 -5.88 0.80 -33.73
N GLU A 144 -6.30 1.28 -34.90
CA GLU A 144 -5.80 0.77 -36.19
C GLU A 144 -4.54 1.49 -36.67
N ASN A 145 -3.97 2.36 -35.82
CA ASN A 145 -2.81 3.14 -36.17
C ASN A 145 -1.58 2.26 -36.37
N THR A 146 -0.96 2.35 -37.54
CA THR A 146 0.30 1.66 -37.86
C THR A 146 1.52 2.54 -37.69
N ASP A 147 1.31 3.84 -37.45
CA ASP A 147 2.39 4.82 -37.35
C ASP A 147 3.15 4.64 -36.03
N GLY A 148 4.48 4.82 -36.07
CA GLY A 148 5.36 4.68 -34.90
C GLY A 148 5.29 5.86 -33.92
N GLU A 149 4.35 6.78 -34.11
CA GLU A 149 4.20 7.97 -33.26
C GLU A 149 3.58 7.60 -31.90
N ILE A 150 4.16 8.16 -30.83
CA ILE A 150 3.60 8.07 -29.49
C ILE A 150 2.56 9.19 -29.35
N ILE A 151 1.31 8.82 -29.13
CA ILE A 151 0.20 9.76 -29.02
C ILE A 151 -0.19 9.88 -27.56
N ASP A 152 -0.22 11.10 -27.02
CA ASP A 152 -0.78 11.41 -25.69
C ASP A 152 -2.01 12.31 -25.88
N LYS A 153 -3.17 11.83 -25.43
CA LYS A 153 -4.43 12.56 -25.50
C LYS A 153 -5.12 12.58 -24.15
N GLN A 154 -5.46 13.78 -23.69
CA GLN A 154 -6.28 13.97 -22.52
C GLN A 154 -7.78 13.87 -22.88
N PHE A 155 -8.54 13.18 -22.04
CA PHE A 155 -10.00 12.99 -22.18
C PHE A 155 -10.67 12.89 -20.81
N GLN A 156 -11.99 13.00 -20.76
CA GLN A 156 -12.76 12.92 -19.51
C GLN A 156 -13.55 11.62 -19.43
N VAL A 157 -13.66 11.07 -18.23
CA VAL A 157 -14.41 9.84 -17.91
C VAL A 157 -15.45 10.15 -16.86
N SER A 158 -16.71 9.84 -17.15
CA SER A 158 -17.81 9.86 -16.20
C SER A 158 -18.24 8.44 -15.88
N ILE A 159 -18.59 8.20 -14.62
CA ILE A 159 -18.82 6.86 -14.07
C ILE A 159 -20.03 6.93 -13.15
N SER A 160 -21.02 6.09 -13.41
CA SER A 160 -22.09 5.81 -12.46
C SER A 160 -22.04 4.36 -12.00
N ILE A 161 -22.28 4.15 -10.71
CA ILE A 161 -22.16 2.85 -10.05
C ILE A 161 -23.45 2.58 -9.28
N SER A 162 -24.02 1.40 -9.52
CA SER A 162 -25.15 0.88 -8.75
C SER A 162 -24.81 -0.51 -8.20
N GLY A 163 -25.04 -0.73 -6.91
CA GLY A 163 -24.98 -2.06 -6.30
C GLY A 163 -26.31 -2.78 -6.47
N LEU A 164 -26.29 -4.10 -6.60
CA LEU A 164 -27.50 -4.92 -6.56
C LEU A 164 -27.70 -5.45 -5.15
N THR A 165 -28.88 -5.17 -4.57
CA THR A 165 -29.31 -5.81 -3.33
C THR A 165 -29.75 -7.26 -3.55
N GLU A 166 -30.02 -8.00 -2.47
CA GLU A 166 -30.53 -9.38 -2.52
C GLU A 166 -31.83 -9.49 -3.33
N ASP A 167 -32.68 -8.45 -3.28
CA ASP A 167 -33.89 -8.30 -4.08
C ASP A 167 -33.62 -7.99 -5.57
N HIS A 168 -32.36 -8.02 -6.01
CA HIS A 168 -31.91 -7.68 -7.36
C HIS A 168 -32.28 -6.24 -7.79
N LYS A 169 -32.51 -5.35 -6.83
CA LYS A 169 -32.82 -3.94 -7.10
C LYS A 169 -31.52 -3.12 -7.19
N PRO A 170 -31.34 -2.29 -8.23
CA PRO A 170 -30.17 -1.44 -8.34
C PRO A 170 -30.29 -0.26 -7.37
N VAL A 171 -29.30 -0.13 -6.48
CA VAL A 171 -29.13 0.99 -5.55
C VAL A 171 -27.94 1.81 -6.03
N ALA A 172 -28.15 3.08 -6.36
CA ALA A 172 -27.06 3.97 -6.77
C ALA A 172 -26.14 4.27 -5.57
N ILE A 173 -24.89 3.83 -5.65
CA ILE A 173 -23.85 4.08 -4.63
C ILE A 173 -23.11 5.36 -4.97
N LEU A 174 -22.83 5.54 -6.26
CA LEU A 174 -22.13 6.70 -6.78
C LEU A 174 -22.83 7.14 -8.06
N ASP A 175 -23.60 8.21 -7.97
CA ASP A 175 -24.12 8.93 -9.13
C ASP A 175 -23.17 10.11 -9.43
N SER A 176 -21.93 9.78 -9.79
CA SER A 176 -20.91 10.79 -10.02
C SER A 176 -21.14 11.47 -11.37
N LYS A 177 -21.78 12.64 -11.32
CA LYS A 177 -21.68 13.68 -12.37
C LYS A 177 -20.27 14.30 -12.46
N SER A 178 -19.33 13.87 -11.61
CA SER A 178 -17.95 14.39 -11.60
C SER A 178 -17.13 13.70 -12.68
N ASN A 179 -16.79 14.48 -13.72
CA ASN A 179 -15.93 14.06 -14.81
C ASN A 179 -14.48 14.01 -14.31
N ARG A 180 -13.84 12.85 -14.44
CA ARG A 180 -12.42 12.66 -14.13
C ARG A 180 -11.59 12.74 -15.39
N THR A 181 -10.59 13.60 -15.41
CA THR A 181 -9.67 13.72 -16.53
C THR A 181 -8.62 12.60 -16.50
N ARG A 182 -8.42 11.93 -17.63
CA ARG A 182 -7.46 10.84 -17.83
C ARG A 182 -6.61 11.12 -19.06
N HIS A 183 -5.42 10.52 -19.10
CA HIS A 183 -4.51 10.57 -20.24
C HIS A 183 -4.51 9.21 -20.92
N LEU A 184 -4.63 9.22 -22.24
CA LEU A 184 -4.52 8.06 -23.11
C LEU A 184 -3.19 8.18 -23.85
N LYS A 185 -2.25 7.32 -23.51
CA LYS A 185 -1.00 7.18 -24.23
C LYS A 185 -1.09 5.94 -25.12
N CYS A 186 -0.80 6.09 -26.41
CA CYS A 186 -0.83 5.00 -27.37
C CYS A 186 0.50 4.92 -28.13
N GLU A 187 0.95 3.68 -28.37
CA GLU A 187 2.10 3.37 -29.20
C GLU A 187 1.66 2.36 -30.28
N LYS A 188 1.72 2.79 -31.55
CA LYS A 188 1.21 2.00 -32.69
C LYS A 188 -0.27 1.64 -32.48
N GLN A 189 -0.57 0.34 -32.41
CA GLN A 189 -1.92 -0.22 -32.30
C GLN A 189 -2.40 -0.40 -30.85
N ALA A 190 -1.50 -0.33 -29.87
CA ALA A 190 -1.80 -0.61 -28.47
C ALA A 190 -1.76 0.66 -27.64
N CYS A 191 -2.78 0.86 -26.80
CA CYS A 191 -2.79 1.94 -25.82
C CYS A 191 -2.55 1.43 -24.40
N ASP A 192 -2.04 2.34 -23.57
CA ASP A 192 -1.83 2.12 -22.15
C ASP A 192 -3.16 1.89 -21.41
N GLU A 193 -3.07 1.12 -20.34
CA GLU A 193 -4.21 0.75 -19.51
C GLU A 193 -4.68 1.92 -18.65
N ILE A 194 -5.99 2.17 -18.63
CA ILE A 194 -6.60 3.28 -17.91
C ILE A 194 -7.44 2.76 -16.77
N ILE A 195 -7.12 3.18 -15.54
CA ILE A 195 -7.94 2.87 -14.37
C ILE A 195 -9.17 3.78 -14.38
N VAL A 196 -10.31 3.21 -14.76
CA VAL A 196 -11.61 3.88 -14.77
C VAL A 196 -12.07 4.07 -13.33
N LEU A 197 -12.19 2.97 -12.60
CA LEU A 197 -12.73 2.94 -11.25
C LEU A 197 -11.85 2.10 -10.33
N HIS A 198 -11.75 2.54 -9.08
CA HIS A 198 -11.20 1.76 -7.98
C HIS A 198 -12.18 1.84 -6.80
N LEU A 199 -12.64 0.67 -6.33
CA LEU A 199 -13.43 0.52 -5.12
C LEU A 199 -12.57 -0.21 -4.08
N GLY A 200 -12.35 0.45 -2.93
CA GLY A 200 -11.53 -0.09 -1.85
C GLY A 200 -12.24 -1.12 -0.96
N PHE A 201 -13.58 -1.15 -1.00
CA PHE A 201 -14.42 -2.06 -0.24
C PHE A 201 -15.62 -2.48 -1.09
N LEU A 202 -16.07 -3.72 -0.90
CA LEU A 202 -17.15 -4.33 -1.67
C LEU A 202 -18.29 -4.77 -0.73
N ASP A 203 -19.39 -4.01 -0.73
CA ASP A 203 -20.58 -4.24 0.07
C ASP A 203 -21.68 -5.04 -0.66
N TYR A 204 -21.59 -5.14 -1.99
CA TYR A 204 -22.59 -5.80 -2.83
C TYR A 204 -21.99 -6.98 -3.61
N THR A 205 -22.83 -7.98 -3.90
CA THR A 205 -22.42 -9.16 -4.68
C THR A 205 -22.23 -8.85 -6.16
N HIS A 206 -22.99 -7.90 -6.68
CA HIS A 206 -22.90 -7.42 -8.04
C HIS A 206 -22.97 -5.90 -8.10
N TYR A 207 -22.20 -5.34 -9.01
CA TYR A 207 -22.23 -3.93 -9.35
C TYR A 207 -22.58 -3.79 -10.83
N ILE A 208 -23.43 -2.80 -11.12
CA ILE A 208 -23.64 -2.25 -12.45
C ILE A 208 -22.80 -0.99 -12.55
N ILE A 209 -21.92 -0.95 -13.54
CA ILE A 209 -21.00 0.16 -13.75
C ILE A 209 -21.25 0.68 -15.15
N THR A 210 -21.63 1.95 -15.25
CA THR A 210 -21.85 2.63 -16.53
C THR A 210 -20.76 3.66 -16.73
N VAL A 211 -20.03 3.53 -17.83
CA VAL A 211 -18.89 4.40 -18.16
C VAL A 211 -19.22 5.22 -19.40
N HIS A 212 -18.94 6.53 -19.31
CA HIS A 212 -19.01 7.46 -20.43
C HIS A 212 -17.64 8.09 -20.66
N PHE A 213 -17.24 8.18 -21.91
CA PHE A 213 -16.03 8.87 -22.33
C PHE A 213 -16.42 10.18 -23.01
N TYR A 214 -15.69 11.25 -22.74
CA TYR A 214 -15.90 12.56 -23.36
C TYR A 214 -14.59 13.09 -23.92
N GLY A 215 -14.61 13.61 -25.14
CA GLY A 215 -13.43 14.17 -25.80
C GLY A 215 -12.58 13.13 -26.55
N LEU A 216 -13.07 11.88 -26.66
CA LEU A 216 -12.43 10.82 -27.44
C LEU A 216 -12.86 10.81 -28.92
N GLU A 217 -13.88 11.59 -29.29
CA GLU A 217 -14.47 11.60 -30.64
C GLU A 217 -13.48 12.09 -31.69
N ALA A 218 -12.76 13.17 -31.38
CA ALA A 218 -11.72 13.72 -32.26
C ALA A 218 -10.55 12.74 -32.44
N PHE A 219 -10.23 11.96 -31.40
CA PHE A 219 -9.20 10.94 -31.45
C PHE A 219 -9.66 9.74 -32.30
N HIS A 220 -10.89 9.27 -32.09
CA HIS A 220 -11.48 8.19 -32.88
C HIS A 220 -11.57 8.54 -34.37
N SER A 221 -11.89 9.79 -34.71
CA SER A 221 -11.92 10.26 -36.09
C SER A 221 -10.55 10.25 -36.78
N ARG A 222 -9.45 10.36 -36.02
CA ARG A 222 -8.08 10.40 -36.57
C ARG A 222 -7.42 9.03 -36.63
N TYR A 223 -7.56 8.22 -35.58
CA TYR A 223 -6.80 6.98 -35.43
C TYR A 223 -7.65 5.70 -35.43
N ASN A 224 -8.98 5.83 -35.54
CA ASN A 224 -9.97 4.74 -35.51
C ASN A 224 -9.75 3.70 -34.39
N ILE A 225 -10.54 3.81 -33.32
CA ILE A 225 -10.51 2.85 -32.22
C ILE A 225 -11.18 1.55 -32.69
N LYS A 226 -10.43 0.46 -32.73
CA LYS A 226 -10.89 -0.86 -33.18
C LYS A 226 -11.58 -1.63 -32.06
N ASP A 227 -10.95 -1.65 -30.89
CA ASP A 227 -11.38 -2.49 -29.77
C ASP A 227 -11.29 -1.73 -28.45
N LEU A 228 -12.22 -2.05 -27.55
CA LEU A 228 -12.32 -1.51 -26.21
C LEU A 228 -12.65 -2.66 -25.26
N LYS A 229 -11.72 -2.95 -24.37
CA LYS A 229 -11.84 -4.03 -23.40
C LYS A 229 -11.87 -3.48 -21.99
N PHE A 230 -12.77 -4.03 -21.18
CA PHE A 230 -12.82 -3.75 -19.76
C PHE A 230 -12.35 -4.96 -18.97
N TYR A 231 -11.39 -4.74 -18.09
CA TYR A 231 -10.85 -5.71 -17.18
C TYR A 231 -11.37 -5.40 -15.77
N PHE A 232 -12.10 -6.35 -15.19
CA PHE A 232 -12.41 -6.35 -13.77
C PHE A 232 -11.34 -7.14 -13.07
N LYS A 233 -10.51 -6.45 -12.29
CA LYS A 233 -9.46 -7.05 -11.47
C LYS A 233 -9.91 -6.99 -10.02
N THR A 234 -9.81 -8.10 -9.32
CA THR A 234 -10.06 -8.19 -7.87
C THR A 234 -9.00 -9.07 -7.22
N TYR A 235 -8.93 -9.07 -5.89
CA TYR A 235 -8.21 -10.14 -5.20
C TYR A 235 -8.92 -11.47 -5.43
N ASN A 236 -8.13 -12.54 -5.49
CA ASN A 236 -8.66 -13.88 -5.60
C ASN A 236 -9.15 -14.34 -4.23
N PRO A 237 -10.43 -14.73 -4.09
CA PRO A 237 -10.96 -15.15 -2.79
C PRO A 237 -10.19 -16.31 -2.17
N GLY A 238 -9.68 -17.25 -2.98
CA GLY A 238 -8.88 -18.37 -2.47
C GLY A 238 -7.51 -17.94 -1.94
N PHE A 239 -6.93 -16.87 -2.49
CA PHE A 239 -5.69 -16.29 -1.96
C PHE A 239 -5.97 -15.59 -0.62
N THR A 240 -7.02 -14.76 -0.59
CA THR A 240 -7.44 -14.05 0.62
C THR A 240 -7.76 -15.00 1.77
N GLU A 241 -8.42 -16.12 1.49
CA GLU A 241 -8.74 -17.13 2.51
C GLU A 241 -7.47 -17.73 3.14
N ILE A 242 -6.50 -18.12 2.30
CA ILE A 242 -5.20 -18.66 2.78
C ILE A 242 -4.44 -17.59 3.56
N GLU A 243 -4.43 -16.34 3.09
CA GLU A 243 -3.79 -15.22 3.77
C GLU A 243 -4.39 -15.01 5.17
N ILE A 244 -5.71 -15.00 5.30
CA ILE A 244 -6.41 -14.85 6.58
C ILE A 244 -6.03 -15.99 7.53
N TRP A 245 -6.04 -17.24 7.06
CA TRP A 245 -5.64 -18.39 7.87
C TRP A 245 -4.19 -18.30 8.33
N PHE A 246 -3.28 -17.91 7.44
CA PHE A 246 -1.87 -17.76 7.77
C PHE A 246 -1.65 -16.65 8.81
N ARG A 247 -2.28 -15.48 8.63
CA ARG A 247 -2.26 -14.39 9.60
C ARG A 247 -2.83 -14.82 10.95
N PHE A 248 -3.92 -15.59 10.96
CA PHE A 248 -4.56 -16.08 12.18
C PHE A 248 -3.67 -17.06 12.95
N ILE A 249 -3.08 -18.04 12.27
CA ILE A 249 -2.14 -19.00 12.88
C ILE A 249 -0.92 -18.25 13.43
N PHE A 250 -0.38 -17.31 12.67
CA PHE A 250 0.75 -16.49 13.10
C PHE A 250 0.42 -15.64 14.33
N LEU A 251 -0.77 -15.05 14.40
CA LEU A 251 -1.25 -14.30 15.56
C LEU A 251 -1.32 -15.18 16.80
N ILE A 252 -1.94 -16.35 16.70
CA ILE A 252 -2.06 -17.31 17.80
C ILE A 252 -0.67 -17.75 18.29
N MET A 253 0.23 -18.12 17.37
CA MET A 253 1.58 -18.54 17.72
C MET A 253 2.38 -17.42 18.39
N THR A 254 2.28 -16.19 17.87
CA THR A 254 2.94 -15.02 18.46
C THR A 254 2.39 -14.71 19.86
N PHE A 255 1.08 -14.83 20.05
CA PHE A 255 0.45 -14.67 21.36
C PHE A 255 0.93 -15.73 22.35
N PHE A 256 0.99 -17.00 21.96
CA PHE A 256 1.55 -18.06 22.81
C PHE A 256 3.00 -17.81 23.18
N VAL A 257 3.85 -17.42 22.22
CA VAL A 257 5.26 -17.08 22.47
C VAL A 257 5.37 -15.88 23.40
N MET A 258 4.53 -14.87 23.25
CA MET A 258 4.49 -13.70 24.13
C MET A 258 4.10 -14.08 25.57
N CYS A 259 3.03 -14.86 25.74
CA CYS A 259 2.61 -15.36 27.05
C CYS A 259 3.69 -16.24 27.68
N TRP A 260 4.31 -17.12 26.90
CA TRP A 260 5.41 -17.98 27.35
C TRP A 260 6.62 -17.15 27.79
N PHE A 261 7.03 -16.17 26.98
CA PHE A 261 8.14 -15.27 27.28
C PHE A 261 7.89 -14.49 28.58
N GLN A 262 6.69 -13.92 28.73
CA GLN A 262 6.32 -13.18 29.93
C GLN A 262 6.22 -14.09 31.16
N HIS A 263 5.70 -15.31 31.01
CA HIS A 263 5.65 -16.30 32.09
C HIS A 263 7.05 -16.71 32.55
N ALA A 264 7.97 -16.95 31.61
CA ALA A 264 9.35 -17.32 31.91
C ALA A 264 10.09 -16.19 32.66
N LEU A 265 9.81 -14.93 32.32
CA LEU A 265 10.44 -13.77 32.94
C LEU A 265 9.74 -13.25 34.20
N ARG A 266 8.54 -13.75 34.53
CA ARG A 266 7.77 -13.34 35.73
C ARG A 266 8.54 -13.50 37.03
N LYS A 267 9.50 -14.42 37.08
CA LYS A 267 10.34 -14.69 38.26
C LYS A 267 11.36 -13.58 38.53
N TYR A 268 11.61 -12.69 37.56
CA TYR A 268 12.65 -11.66 37.62
C TYR A 268 12.02 -10.27 37.55
N LEU A 269 12.51 -9.34 38.37
CA LEU A 269 12.07 -7.95 38.31
C LEU A 269 12.55 -7.29 37.00
N LEU A 270 11.77 -6.36 36.47
CA LEU A 270 12.06 -5.61 35.23
C LEU A 270 13.43 -4.91 35.25
N TYR A 271 13.94 -4.56 36.44
CA TYR A 271 15.26 -3.94 36.60
C TYR A 271 16.39 -4.88 36.19
N ASP A 272 16.27 -6.17 36.51
CA ASP A 272 17.29 -7.20 36.24
C ASP A 272 17.21 -7.76 34.81
N TRP A 273 16.28 -7.27 33.99
CA TRP A 273 16.17 -7.69 32.59
C TRP A 273 17.29 -7.08 31.75
N SER A 274 17.85 -7.90 30.85
CA SER A 274 18.74 -7.42 29.80
C SER A 274 18.04 -6.42 28.86
N ILE A 275 18.82 -5.56 28.22
CA ILE A 275 18.28 -4.58 27.25
C ILE A 275 17.51 -5.29 26.13
N GLU A 276 18.02 -6.42 25.65
CA GLU A 276 17.40 -7.23 24.61
C GLU A 276 16.05 -7.82 25.06
N GLN A 277 15.92 -8.32 26.30
CA GLN A 277 14.64 -8.81 26.84
C GLN A 277 13.59 -7.70 26.95
N LYS A 278 14.01 -6.48 27.32
CA LYS A 278 13.11 -5.30 27.37
C LYS A 278 12.58 -4.96 25.98
N TRP A 279 13.45 -4.94 24.97
CA TRP A 279 13.03 -4.73 23.58
C TRP A 279 12.12 -5.86 23.08
N MET A 280 12.42 -7.12 23.37
CA MET A 280 11.57 -8.25 22.99
C MET A 280 10.18 -8.17 23.63
N SER A 281 10.08 -7.69 24.87
CA SER A 281 8.81 -7.46 25.56
C SER A 281 7.95 -6.38 24.90
N ILE A 282 8.57 -5.41 24.20
CA ILE A 282 7.87 -4.37 23.43
C ILE A 282 7.57 -4.83 22.00
N LEU A 283 8.52 -5.50 21.35
CA LEU A 283 8.43 -5.92 19.94
C LEU A 283 7.37 -7.00 19.72
N LEU A 284 7.22 -7.95 20.65
CA LEU A 284 6.22 -9.03 20.53
C LEU A 284 4.76 -8.49 20.50
N PRO A 285 4.34 -7.61 21.44
CA PRO A 285 3.05 -6.93 21.34
C PRO A 285 2.89 -6.08 20.07
N LEU A 286 3.93 -5.38 19.65
CA LEU A 286 3.89 -4.55 18.44
C LEU A 286 3.69 -5.38 17.17
N LEU A 287 4.33 -6.56 17.10
CA LEU A 287 4.15 -7.51 16.01
C LEU A 287 2.72 -8.03 15.92
N MET A 288 2.09 -8.29 17.08
CA MET A 288 0.68 -8.67 17.15
C MET A 288 -0.24 -7.54 16.67
N ALA A 289 0.04 -6.29 17.07
CA ALA A 289 -0.73 -5.11 16.67
C ALA A 289 -0.57 -4.76 15.18
N TYR A 290 0.58 -5.07 14.57
CA TYR A 290 0.78 -4.90 13.13
C TYR A 290 -0.09 -5.86 12.32
N ASN A 291 -0.22 -7.12 12.78
CA ASN A 291 -0.97 -8.16 12.08
C ASN A 291 -2.50 -8.03 12.22
N SER A 292 -2.99 -7.16 13.12
CA SER A 292 -4.42 -6.91 13.32
C SER A 292 -5.01 -5.80 12.42
N LYS A 293 -4.20 -5.22 11.51
CA LYS A 293 -4.65 -4.31 10.46
C LYS A 293 -4.73 -5.02 9.11
#